data_AF-A0A9Q1DC46-F1
#
_entry.id   AF-A0A9Q1DC46-F1
#
_cell.length_a   1.000
_cell.length_b   1.000
_cell.length_c   1.000
_cell.angle_alpha   90.00
_cell.angle_beta   90.00
_cell.angle_gamma   90.00
#
_symmetry.space_group_name_H-M   'P 1'
#
loop_
_entity.id
_entity.type
_entity.pdbx_description
1 polymer ?
#
loop_
_entity_poly.entity_id
_entity_poly.type
_entity_poly.pdbx_seq_one_letter_code
_entity_poly.pdbx_strand_id
1 'polypeptide(L)'
;MVWEAYDGTEVTHYDMHDRTVNPLWPELMWTTLKEKTCQMIYINIYQPFCIQTLKYYLEKEKNIVLRKERPRVRLIHKPCTETGEMKVSCLATGFYPRHIVLTMLRDGHPIPDEKLILGKVLPNGDGTYQTRRTLSICSEELRERHHYTCSVAHLTLDNKLDINWEPEEGSDVAVIISLAVVLVLVLVFTILAFVIYKRRHRGERQ
;
A
#
# COMPACT_ATOMS: atom_id res chain seq x y z
N MET A 1 -14.45 9.96 25.11
CA MET A 1 -14.14 8.57 24.69
C MET A 1 -15.46 7.82 24.58
N VAL A 2 -15.68 7.06 23.51
CA VAL A 2 -16.87 6.20 23.40
C VAL A 2 -16.89 5.21 24.55
N TRP A 3 -17.96 5.20 25.33
CA TRP A 3 -18.08 4.34 26.49
C TRP A 3 -18.91 3.09 26.15
N GLU A 4 -20.05 3.29 25.47
CA GLU A 4 -20.88 2.21 24.94
C GLU A 4 -21.34 2.55 23.52
N ALA A 5 -21.48 1.51 22.70
CA ALA A 5 -22.08 1.56 21.38
C ALA A 5 -23.10 0.44 21.23
N TYR A 6 -24.22 0.72 20.56
CA TYR A 6 -25.26 -0.26 20.22
C TYR A 6 -25.48 -0.21 18.71
N ASP A 7 -25.46 -1.37 18.08
CA ASP A 7 -25.63 -1.52 16.62
C ASP A 7 -24.69 -0.62 15.78
N GLY A 8 -23.44 -0.51 16.23
CA GLY A 8 -22.42 0.33 15.58
C GLY A 8 -22.59 1.83 15.78
N THR A 9 -23.60 2.27 16.54
CA THR A 9 -23.84 3.68 16.87
C THR A 9 -23.42 3.96 18.31
N GLU A 10 -22.73 5.07 18.54
CA GLU A 10 -22.36 5.52 19.88
C GLU A 10 -23.62 5.86 20.68
N VAL A 11 -23.77 5.27 21.86
CA VAL A 11 -24.92 5.54 22.74
C VAL A 11 -24.53 6.36 23.96
N THR A 12 -23.28 6.25 24.42
CA THR A 12 -22.76 7.05 25.52
C THR A 12 -21.31 7.49 25.27
N HIS A 13 -21.02 8.73 25.62
CA HIS A 13 -19.70 9.32 25.54
C HIS A 13 -19.21 9.74 26.92
N TYR A 14 -18.03 9.26 27.34
CA TYR A 14 -17.39 9.71 28.57
C TYR A 14 -16.48 10.90 28.30
N ASP A 15 -16.76 12.03 28.94
CA ASP A 15 -15.86 13.18 28.97
C ASP A 15 -14.81 12.99 30.06
N MET A 16 -13.54 12.97 29.67
CA MET A 16 -12.44 12.79 30.63
C MET A 16 -12.06 14.07 31.38
N HIS A 17 -12.37 15.25 30.83
CA HIS A 17 -12.10 16.54 31.48
C HIS A 17 -13.11 16.79 32.58
N ASP A 18 -14.39 16.69 32.23
CA ASP A 18 -15.49 16.94 33.16
C ASP A 18 -15.82 15.70 34.01
N ARG A 19 -15.26 14.54 33.63
CA ARG A 19 -15.47 13.23 34.26
C ARG A 19 -16.93 12.80 34.28
N THR A 20 -17.69 13.20 33.26
CA THR A 20 -19.12 12.97 33.11
C THR A 20 -19.40 11.96 32.01
N VAL A 21 -20.49 11.20 32.18
CA VAL A 21 -21.03 10.35 31.11
C VAL A 21 -22.16 11.10 30.46
N ASN A 22 -22.03 11.36 29.17
CA ASN A 22 -23.05 12.05 28.38
C ASN A 22 -23.81 11.01 27.54
N PRO A 23 -25.10 10.75 27.84
CA PRO A 23 -25.92 9.92 26.99
C PRO A 23 -26.22 10.66 25.68
N LEU A 24 -26.01 9.99 24.56
CA LEU A 24 -26.33 10.54 23.25
C LEU A 24 -27.80 10.27 22.88
N TRP A 25 -28.43 9.30 23.56
CA TRP A 25 -29.81 8.89 23.33
C TRP A 25 -30.68 9.24 24.54
N PRO A 26 -31.81 9.96 24.35
CA PRO A 26 -32.68 10.38 25.46
C PRO A 26 -33.28 9.23 26.27
N GLU A 27 -33.43 8.05 25.66
CA GLU A 27 -34.00 6.85 26.29
C GLU A 27 -33.00 6.16 27.24
N LEU A 28 -31.70 6.42 27.07
CA LEU A 28 -30.61 5.89 27.88
C LEU A 28 -30.23 6.89 28.99
N MET A 29 -31.21 7.37 29.75
CA MET A 29 -30.91 8.14 30.97
C MET A 29 -30.47 7.20 32.09
N TRP A 30 -29.22 7.32 32.51
CA TRP A 30 -28.70 6.58 33.65
C TRP A 30 -29.23 7.19 34.96
N THR A 31 -29.34 6.35 35.99
CA THR A 31 -29.60 6.85 37.33
C THR A 31 -28.33 7.51 37.88
N THR A 32 -28.49 8.52 38.74
CA THR A 32 -27.37 9.21 39.40
C THR A 32 -26.46 8.25 40.18
N LEU A 33 -27.01 7.15 40.68
CA LEU A 33 -26.24 6.10 41.35
C LEU A 33 -25.32 5.37 40.36
N LYS A 34 -25.84 5.03 39.17
CA LYS A 34 -25.05 4.36 38.12
C LYS A 34 -23.92 5.27 37.62
N GLU A 35 -24.20 6.54 37.38
CA GLU A 35 -23.21 7.53 36.96
C GLU A 35 -22.04 7.65 37.95
N LYS A 36 -22.36 7.89 39.23
CA LYS A 36 -21.34 7.99 40.29
C LYS A 36 -20.53 6.70 40.45
N THR A 37 -21.18 5.55 40.30
CA THR A 37 -20.50 4.25 40.39
C THR A 37 -19.53 4.05 39.23
N CYS A 38 -19.95 4.33 37.99
CA CYS A 38 -19.08 4.25 36.81
C CYS A 38 -17.90 5.22 36.92
N GLN A 39 -18.14 6.45 37.39
CA GLN A 39 -17.10 7.45 37.61
C GLN A 39 -16.07 6.98 38.64
N MET A 40 -16.53 6.41 39.77
CA MET A 40 -15.65 5.85 40.80
C MET A 40 -14.82 4.68 40.30
N ILE A 41 -15.43 3.75 39.55
CA ILE A 41 -14.71 2.60 38.96
C ILE A 41 -13.67 3.09 37.95
N TYR A 42 -14.02 4.06 37.09
CA TYR A 42 -13.09 4.59 36.10
C TYR A 42 -11.85 5.23 36.74
N ILE A 43 -12.05 6.15 37.69
CA ILE A 43 -10.96 6.91 38.30
C ILE A 43 -10.07 6.02 39.17
N ASN A 44 -10.67 5.09 39.92
CA ASN A 44 -9.93 4.31 40.91
C ASN A 44 -9.41 2.96 40.38
N ILE A 45 -9.99 2.42 39.30
CA ILE A 45 -9.64 1.11 38.77
C ILE A 45 -9.10 1.23 37.34
N TYR A 46 -9.92 1.67 36.39
CA TYR A 46 -9.54 1.62 34.97
C TYR A 46 -8.38 2.55 34.64
N GLN A 47 -8.41 3.80 35.08
CA GLN A 47 -7.38 4.78 34.74
C GLN A 47 -6.01 4.42 35.33
N PRO A 48 -5.85 4.08 36.63
CA PRO A 48 -4.57 3.66 37.18
C PRO A 48 -4.05 2.38 36.53
N PHE A 49 -4.92 1.38 36.35
CA PHE A 49 -4.54 0.11 35.73
C PHE A 49 -4.12 0.28 34.27
N CYS A 50 -4.84 1.11 33.50
CA CYS A 50 -4.51 1.44 32.11
C CYS A 50 -3.12 2.09 32.01
N ILE A 51 -2.85 3.11 32.82
CA ILE A 51 -1.57 3.82 32.82
C ILE A 51 -0.42 2.88 33.23
N GLN A 52 -0.63 2.07 34.28
CA GLN A 52 0.38 1.11 34.73
C GLN A 52 0.67 0.05 33.68
N THR A 53 -0.38 -0.50 33.07
CA THR A 53 -0.27 -1.51 32.01
C THR A 53 0.45 -0.94 30.78
N LEU A 54 0.10 0.29 30.37
CA LEU A 54 0.76 0.97 29.25
C LEU A 54 2.25 1.17 29.53
N LYS A 55 2.63 1.64 30.73
CA LYS A 55 4.04 1.80 31.13
C LYS A 55 4.79 0.46 31.08
N TYR A 56 4.17 -0.60 31.60
CA TYR A 56 4.75 -1.93 31.57
C TYR A 56 5.03 -2.42 30.13
N TYR A 57 4.06 -2.32 29.22
CA TYR A 57 4.26 -2.73 27.82
C TYR A 57 5.27 -1.85 27.08
N LEU A 58 5.27 -0.53 27.33
CA LEU A 58 6.27 0.37 26.74
C LEU A 58 7.70 0.03 27.19
N GLU A 59 7.87 -0.50 28.41
CA GLU A 59 9.17 -0.93 28.92
C GLU A 59 9.56 -2.32 28.42
N LYS A 60 8.64 -3.30 28.50
CA LYS A 60 8.92 -4.70 28.15
C LYS A 60 8.92 -4.98 26.65
N GLU A 61 8.05 -4.33 25.90
CA GLU A 61 7.87 -4.53 24.46
C GLU A 61 8.27 -3.28 23.66
N LYS A 62 9.16 -2.45 24.22
CA LYS A 62 9.67 -1.23 23.58
C LYS A 62 10.05 -1.45 22.12
N ASN A 63 10.77 -2.54 21.84
CA ASN A 63 11.26 -2.86 20.50
C ASN A 63 10.14 -3.23 19.52
N ILE A 64 8.99 -3.69 20.00
CA ILE A 64 7.82 -4.05 19.18
C ILE A 64 6.94 -2.81 18.97
N VAL A 65 6.69 -2.04 20.04
CA VAL A 65 5.81 -0.86 20.03
C VAL A 65 6.45 0.32 19.28
N LEU A 66 7.75 0.54 19.49
CA LEU A 66 8.49 1.64 18.85
C LEU A 66 9.20 1.21 17.57
N ARG A 67 8.91 0.01 17.06
CA ARG A 67 9.49 -0.45 15.79
C ARG A 67 9.09 0.49 14.67
N LYS A 68 9.93 0.50 13.64
CA LYS A 68 9.80 1.38 12.49
C LYS A 68 10.04 0.54 11.26
N GLU A 69 9.00 0.35 10.47
CA GLU A 69 9.08 -0.43 9.23
C GLU A 69 8.81 0.49 8.05
N ARG A 70 9.80 0.59 7.16
CA ARG A 70 9.79 1.50 6.02
C ARG A 70 8.83 0.98 4.94
N PRO A 71 7.93 1.81 4.38
CA PRO A 71 7.03 1.40 3.32
C PRO A 71 7.79 0.95 2.08
N ARG A 72 7.34 -0.16 1.50
CA ARG A 72 7.64 -0.54 0.12
C ARG A 72 6.58 0.09 -0.76
N VAL A 73 7.03 0.91 -1.70
CA VAL A 73 6.15 1.71 -2.55
C VAL A 73 6.28 1.24 -3.99
N ARG A 74 5.15 1.07 -4.68
CA ARG A 74 5.08 0.70 -6.09
C ARG A 74 4.08 1.57 -6.82
N LEU A 75 4.47 2.05 -7.99
CA LEU A 75 3.58 2.76 -8.90
C LEU A 75 3.12 1.81 -10.01
N ILE A 76 1.86 1.40 -9.97
CA ILE A 76 1.28 0.36 -10.82
C ILE A 76 0.39 1.01 -11.87
N HIS A 77 0.60 0.66 -13.13
CA HIS A 77 -0.24 1.07 -14.25
C HIS A 77 -1.02 -0.14 -14.75
N LYS A 78 -2.35 -0.06 -14.75
CA LYS A 78 -3.20 -1.15 -15.22
C LYS A 78 -4.20 -0.64 -16.25
N PRO A 79 -4.13 -1.09 -17.51
CA PRO A 79 -5.16 -0.78 -18.49
C PRO A 79 -6.46 -1.47 -18.07
N CYS A 80 -7.56 -0.74 -18.15
CA CYS A 80 -8.91 -1.23 -17.96
C CYS A 80 -9.49 -1.55 -19.34
N THR A 81 -9.48 -2.83 -19.69
CA THR A 81 -9.94 -3.31 -21.01
C THR A 81 -11.42 -3.06 -21.27
N GLU A 82 -12.23 -2.92 -20.22
CA GLU A 82 -13.68 -2.69 -20.34
C GLU A 82 -14.05 -1.24 -20.66
N THR A 83 -13.36 -0.27 -20.05
CA THR A 83 -13.65 1.17 -20.23
C THR A 83 -12.69 1.87 -21.18
N GLY A 84 -11.56 1.23 -21.52
CA GLY A 84 -10.46 1.85 -22.26
C GLY A 84 -9.60 2.80 -21.43
N GLU A 85 -9.93 2.98 -20.14
CA GLU A 85 -9.16 3.85 -19.22
C GLU A 85 -7.89 3.17 -18.72
N MET A 86 -6.91 3.96 -18.28
CA MET A 86 -5.72 3.48 -17.57
C MET A 86 -5.82 3.87 -16.09
N LYS A 87 -5.57 2.93 -15.19
CA LYS A 87 -5.46 3.22 -13.76
C LYS A 87 -4.00 3.32 -13.34
N VAL A 88 -3.64 4.43 -12.71
CA VAL A 88 -2.33 4.65 -12.10
C VAL A 88 -2.49 4.60 -10.60
N SER A 89 -1.79 3.67 -9.96
CA SER A 89 -2.05 3.29 -8.59
C SER A 89 -0.76 3.22 -7.79
N CYS A 90 -0.59 4.14 -6.85
CA CYS A 90 0.48 4.08 -5.87
C CYS A 90 0.07 3.17 -4.72
N LEU A 91 0.76 2.04 -4.56
CA LEU A 91 0.61 1.12 -3.45
C LEU A 91 1.78 1.29 -2.48
N ALA A 92 1.47 1.58 -1.22
CA ALA A 92 2.43 1.50 -0.12
C ALA A 92 2.05 0.31 0.78
N THR A 93 3.02 -0.56 1.11
CA THR A 93 2.79 -1.74 1.94
C THR A 93 4.00 -2.07 2.81
N GLY A 94 3.81 -2.86 3.87
CA GLY A 94 4.89 -3.31 4.75
C GLY A 94 5.40 -2.20 5.68
N PHE A 95 4.55 -1.22 6.02
CA PHE A 95 4.94 -0.11 6.87
C PHE A 95 4.31 -0.17 8.26
N TYR A 96 5.03 0.39 9.22
CA TYR A 96 4.59 0.61 10.60
C TYR A 96 5.34 1.83 11.17
N PRO A 97 4.69 2.77 11.87
CA PRO A 97 3.29 2.75 12.34
C PRO A 97 2.23 3.07 11.28
N ARG A 98 0.94 2.99 11.64
CA ARG A 98 -0.20 3.11 10.70
C ARG A 98 -0.28 4.44 9.92
N HIS A 99 0.25 5.53 10.47
CA HIS A 99 0.10 6.86 9.89
C HIS A 99 1.05 7.06 8.69
N ILE A 100 0.48 7.29 7.51
CA ILE A 100 1.19 7.51 6.25
C ILE A 100 0.40 8.50 5.39
N VAL A 101 1.10 9.26 4.55
CA VAL A 101 0.49 10.17 3.56
C VAL A 101 1.02 9.84 2.17
N LEU A 102 0.11 9.62 1.22
CA LEU A 102 0.42 9.40 -0.19
C LEU A 102 -0.09 10.61 -0.99
N THR A 103 0.81 11.23 -1.75
CA THR A 103 0.51 12.33 -2.68
C THR A 103 0.86 11.90 -4.09
N MET A 104 -0.10 12.01 -5.01
CA MET A 104 0.13 11.75 -6.44
C MET A 104 0.45 13.07 -7.14
N LEU A 105 1.53 13.09 -7.91
CA LEU A 105 1.95 14.21 -8.73
C LEU A 105 1.82 13.84 -10.21
N ARG A 106 1.47 14.83 -11.03
CA ARG A 106 1.53 14.81 -12.48
C ARG A 106 2.45 15.93 -12.93
N ASP A 107 3.53 15.59 -13.63
CA ASP A 107 4.54 16.54 -14.10
C ASP A 107 5.02 17.48 -12.98
N GLY A 108 5.28 16.90 -11.80
CA GLY A 108 5.71 17.62 -10.59
C GLY A 108 4.60 18.35 -9.82
N HIS A 109 3.38 18.43 -10.34
CA HIS A 109 2.27 19.15 -9.71
C HIS A 109 1.29 18.21 -8.99
N PRO A 110 0.81 18.55 -7.79
CA PRO A 110 -0.13 17.71 -7.05
C PRO A 110 -1.47 17.59 -7.76
N ILE A 111 -1.96 16.36 -7.86
CA ILE A 111 -3.27 16.08 -8.43
C ILE A 111 -4.34 16.31 -7.34
N PRO A 112 -5.44 17.01 -7.65
CA PRO A 112 -6.53 17.22 -6.69
C PRO A 112 -7.12 15.91 -6.17
N ASP A 113 -7.44 15.90 -4.87
CA ASP A 113 -7.95 14.72 -4.17
C ASP A 113 -9.27 14.20 -4.74
N GLU A 114 -10.10 15.08 -5.30
CA GLU A 114 -11.38 14.73 -5.95
C GLU A 114 -11.21 13.81 -7.17
N LYS A 115 -10.04 13.85 -7.82
CA LYS A 115 -9.70 12.97 -8.96
C LYS A 115 -9.08 11.65 -8.50
N LEU A 116 -8.81 11.48 -7.21
CA LEU A 116 -8.07 10.37 -6.64
C LEU A 116 -8.96 9.51 -5.76
N ILE A 117 -8.85 8.20 -5.92
CA ILE A 117 -9.48 7.23 -5.04
C ILE A 117 -8.46 6.81 -3.99
N LEU A 118 -8.65 7.27 -2.75
CA LEU A 118 -7.84 6.88 -1.60
C LEU A 118 -8.43 5.63 -0.92
N GLY A 119 -7.65 4.56 -0.90
CA GLY A 119 -7.99 3.35 -0.16
C GLY A 119 -7.76 3.54 1.34
N LYS A 120 -8.59 2.88 2.16
CA LYS A 120 -8.38 2.79 3.61
C LYS A 120 -7.01 2.16 3.90
N VAL A 121 -6.40 2.52 5.03
CA VAL A 121 -5.21 1.83 5.53
C VAL A 121 -5.65 0.49 6.15
N LEU A 122 -5.23 -0.61 5.54
CA LEU A 122 -5.59 -1.98 5.89
C LEU A 122 -4.39 -2.70 6.53
N PRO A 123 -4.62 -3.66 7.46
CA PRO A 123 -3.55 -4.49 8.02
C PRO A 123 -3.12 -5.60 7.05
N ASN A 124 -1.85 -6.03 7.14
CA ASN A 124 -1.27 -7.14 6.36
C ASN A 124 -1.25 -8.50 7.10
N GLY A 125 -1.62 -8.52 8.39
CA GLY A 125 -1.61 -9.75 9.22
C GLY A 125 -0.27 -10.06 9.89
N ASP A 126 0.83 -9.50 9.39
CA ASP A 126 2.18 -9.55 10.00
C ASP A 126 2.45 -8.38 10.97
N GLY A 127 1.43 -7.58 11.27
CA GLY A 127 1.54 -6.38 12.09
C GLY A 127 1.97 -5.11 11.33
N THR A 128 2.12 -5.19 10.00
CA THR A 128 2.31 -4.02 9.13
C THR A 128 1.02 -3.60 8.43
N TYR A 129 1.06 -2.47 7.73
CA TYR A 129 -0.07 -1.89 7.03
C TYR A 129 0.18 -1.75 5.53
N GLN A 130 -0.93 -1.58 4.79
CA GLN A 130 -0.95 -1.23 3.38
C GLN A 130 -2.03 -0.19 3.07
N THR A 131 -1.79 0.62 2.05
CA THR A 131 -2.77 1.58 1.50
C THR A 131 -2.44 1.89 0.05
N ARG A 132 -3.41 2.46 -0.66
CA ARG A 132 -3.29 2.75 -2.09
C ARG A 132 -3.97 4.06 -2.46
N ARG A 133 -3.37 4.82 -3.36
CA ARG A 133 -3.97 6.00 -3.99
C ARG A 133 -4.02 5.81 -5.50
N THR A 134 -5.19 5.93 -6.10
CA THR A 134 -5.41 5.59 -7.52
C THR A 134 -6.00 6.75 -8.30
N LEU A 135 -5.49 6.96 -9.51
CA LEU A 135 -6.00 7.88 -10.52
C LEU A 135 -6.52 7.06 -11.71
N SER A 136 -7.70 7.41 -12.22
CA SER A 136 -8.15 6.95 -13.54
C SER A 136 -7.81 8.00 -14.59
N ILE A 137 -7.28 7.56 -15.72
CA ILE A 137 -6.86 8.39 -16.86
C ILE A 137 -7.62 7.93 -18.10
N CYS A 138 -8.19 8.88 -18.83
CA CYS A 138 -8.88 8.61 -20.09
C CYS A 138 -7.89 8.38 -21.25
N SER A 139 -8.36 7.75 -22.33
CA SER A 139 -7.55 7.46 -23.52
C SER A 139 -6.92 8.69 -24.18
N GLU A 140 -7.55 9.86 -24.09
CA GLU A 140 -7.03 11.11 -24.64
C GLU A 140 -5.82 11.60 -23.84
N GLU A 141 -5.96 11.65 -22.51
CA GLU A 141 -4.93 12.09 -21.58
C GLU A 141 -3.71 11.14 -21.56
N LEU A 142 -3.90 9.87 -21.89
CA LEU A 142 -2.81 8.92 -22.13
C LEU A 142 -1.91 9.33 -23.31
N ARG A 143 -2.43 10.06 -24.31
CA ARG A 143 -1.63 10.50 -25.47
C ARG A 143 -0.65 11.60 -25.11
N GLU A 144 -0.91 12.34 -24.03
CA GLU A 144 -0.08 13.47 -23.57
C GLU A 144 1.20 13.02 -22.86
N ARG A 145 1.33 11.71 -22.53
CA ARG A 145 2.53 11.10 -21.91
C ARG A 145 3.02 11.82 -20.64
N HIS A 146 2.10 12.16 -19.75
CA HIS A 146 2.46 12.73 -18.46
C HIS A 146 3.36 11.82 -17.62
N HIS A 147 4.21 12.45 -16.80
CA HIS A 147 5.02 11.76 -15.79
C HIS A 147 4.27 11.75 -14.46
N TYR A 148 4.00 10.55 -13.96
CA TYR A 148 3.38 10.35 -12.66
C TYR A 148 4.42 9.99 -11.60
N THR A 149 4.34 10.69 -10.47
CA THR A 149 5.18 10.43 -9.29
C THR A 149 4.28 10.17 -8.09
N CYS A 150 4.62 9.15 -7.31
CA CYS A 150 4.03 8.97 -5.98
C CYS A 150 5.00 9.45 -4.91
N SER A 151 4.61 10.49 -4.18
CA SER A 151 5.35 11.01 -3.04
C SER A 151 4.76 10.46 -1.74
N VAL A 152 5.61 9.84 -0.92
CA VAL A 152 5.20 9.16 0.32
C VAL A 152 5.88 9.80 1.52
N ALA A 153 5.07 10.23 2.49
CA ALA A 153 5.55 10.69 3.79
C ALA A 153 5.19 9.67 4.88
N HIS A 154 6.19 9.25 5.64
CA HIS A 154 6.08 8.28 6.73
C HIS A 154 7.14 8.58 7.79
N LEU A 155 6.85 8.30 9.06
CA LEU A 155 7.75 8.57 10.21
C LEU A 155 9.17 8.00 10.03
N THR A 156 9.32 6.94 9.25
CA THR A 156 10.60 6.25 9.02
C THR A 156 11.42 6.85 7.90
N LEU A 157 10.94 7.92 7.26
CA LEU A 157 11.62 8.59 6.18
C LEU A 157 12.04 9.98 6.66
N ASP A 158 13.32 10.32 6.48
CA ASP A 158 13.84 11.64 6.86
C ASP A 158 13.24 12.76 5.99
N ASN A 159 12.86 12.42 4.76
CA ASN A 159 12.18 13.26 3.79
C ASN A 159 11.07 12.45 3.09
N LYS A 160 10.38 13.04 2.12
CA LYS A 160 9.44 12.29 1.27
C LYS A 160 10.19 11.29 0.39
N LEU A 161 9.60 10.13 0.18
CA LEU A 161 10.05 9.15 -0.79
C LEU A 161 9.24 9.32 -2.07
N ASP A 162 9.90 9.81 -3.12
CA ASP A 162 9.30 9.99 -4.43
C ASP A 162 9.63 8.79 -5.32
N ILE A 163 8.59 8.09 -5.75
CA ILE A 163 8.68 6.99 -6.71
C ILE A 163 8.14 7.49 -8.05
N ASN A 164 9.05 7.67 -8.99
CA ASN A 164 8.71 7.94 -10.37
C ASN A 164 8.35 6.64 -11.07
N TRP A 165 7.58 6.76 -12.15
CA TRP A 165 7.45 5.66 -13.09
C TRP A 165 8.79 5.43 -13.80
N GLU A 166 9.39 4.28 -13.54
CA GLU A 166 10.29 3.64 -14.48
C GLU A 166 9.43 2.65 -15.28
N PRO A 167 9.44 2.70 -16.62
CA PRO A 167 8.93 1.59 -17.40
C PRO A 167 9.62 0.33 -16.87
N GLU A 168 8.87 -0.72 -16.56
CA GLU A 168 9.50 -2.03 -16.45
C GLU A 168 10.21 -2.22 -17.80
N GLU A 169 11.55 -2.14 -17.80
CA GLU A 169 12.34 -2.48 -18.96
C GLU A 169 11.93 -3.90 -19.29
N GLY A 170 11.12 -4.04 -20.35
CA GLY A 170 10.55 -5.31 -20.75
C GLY A 170 11.71 -6.23 -20.99
N SER A 171 11.97 -7.10 -20.01
CA SER A 171 13.14 -7.96 -19.88
C SER A 171 13.96 -8.03 -21.16
N ASP A 172 14.98 -7.17 -21.28
CA ASP A 172 15.97 -7.27 -22.35
C ASP A 172 16.49 -8.70 -22.43
N VAL A 173 16.50 -9.41 -21.30
CA VAL A 173 16.81 -10.82 -21.18
C VAL A 173 15.90 -11.72 -22.03
N ALA A 174 14.59 -11.47 -22.11
CA ALA A 174 13.68 -12.25 -22.97
C ALA A 174 13.95 -12.01 -24.46
N VAL A 175 14.23 -10.77 -24.86
CA VAL A 175 14.60 -10.42 -26.23
C VAL A 175 15.98 -11.00 -26.59
N ILE A 176 16.96 -10.90 -25.69
CA ILE A 176 18.31 -11.45 -25.84
C ILE A 176 18.26 -12.99 -25.94
N ILE A 177 17.47 -13.67 -25.10
CA ILE A 177 17.28 -15.12 -25.16
C ILE A 177 16.66 -15.50 -26.51
N SER A 178 15.64 -14.76 -26.97
CA SER A 178 15.01 -15.05 -28.27
C SER A 178 15.98 -14.91 -29.45
N LEU A 179 16.81 -13.85 -29.46
CA LEU A 179 17.83 -13.64 -30.48
C LEU A 179 18.92 -14.72 -30.45
N ALA A 180 19.37 -15.11 -29.25
CA ALA A 180 20.38 -16.16 -29.09
C ALA A 180 19.90 -17.52 -29.63
N VAL A 181 18.64 -17.88 -29.36
CA VAL A 181 18.04 -19.13 -29.87
C VAL A 181 17.98 -19.14 -31.40
N VAL A 182 17.57 -18.03 -32.01
CA VAL A 182 17.51 -17.91 -33.48
C VAL A 182 18.90 -18.08 -34.11
N LEU A 183 19.94 -17.46 -33.52
CA LEU A 183 21.30 -17.49 -34.05
C LEU A 183 21.91 -18.91 -33.99
N VAL A 184 21.65 -19.66 -32.92
CA VAL A 184 22.07 -21.07 -32.79
C VAL A 184 21.39 -21.95 -33.84
N LEU A 185 20.09 -21.76 -34.08
CA LEU A 185 19.36 -22.54 -35.10
C LEU A 185 19.95 -22.32 -36.50
N VAL A 186 20.25 -21.08 -36.87
CA VAL A 186 20.87 -20.75 -38.18
C VAL A 186 22.23 -21.43 -38.33
N LEU A 187 23.06 -21.43 -37.29
CA LEU A 187 24.36 -22.12 -37.32
C LEU A 187 24.21 -23.63 -37.49
N VAL A 188 23.25 -24.26 -36.82
CA VAL A 188 23.00 -25.71 -36.97
C VAL A 188 22.54 -26.03 -38.40
N PHE A 189 21.61 -25.26 -38.96
CA PHE A 189 21.12 -25.47 -40.33
C PHE A 189 22.23 -25.27 -41.38
N THR A 190 23.07 -24.25 -41.23
CA THR A 190 24.20 -24.02 -42.15
C THR A 190 25.24 -25.15 -42.09
N ILE A 191 25.57 -25.64 -40.90
CA ILE A 191 26.47 -26.80 -40.74
C ILE A 191 25.86 -28.06 -41.37
N LEU A 192 24.58 -28.34 -41.12
CA LEU A 192 23.88 -29.48 -41.71
C LEU A 192 23.88 -29.40 -43.24
N ALA A 193 23.53 -28.24 -43.80
CA ALA A 193 23.55 -28.01 -45.25
C ALA A 193 24.95 -28.22 -45.84
N PHE A 194 25.99 -27.70 -45.17
CA PHE A 194 27.38 -27.87 -45.60
C PHE A 194 27.84 -29.34 -45.56
N VAL A 195 27.48 -30.08 -44.50
CA VAL A 195 27.79 -31.51 -44.38
C VAL A 195 27.10 -32.32 -45.47
N ILE A 196 25.82 -32.04 -45.74
CA ILE A 196 25.06 -32.71 -46.81
C ILE A 196 25.68 -32.41 -48.17
N TYR A 197 26.01 -31.14 -48.46
CA TYR A 197 26.66 -30.73 -49.70
C TYR A 197 27.99 -31.46 -49.91
N LYS A 198 28.84 -31.52 -48.87
CA LYS A 198 30.13 -32.21 -48.92
C LYS A 198 29.98 -33.73 -49.09
N ARG A 199 28.97 -34.35 -48.45
CA ARG A 199 28.68 -35.78 -48.62
C ARG A 199 28.21 -36.10 -50.04
N ARG A 200 27.38 -35.23 -50.63
CA ARG A 200 26.87 -35.41 -52.01
C ARG A 200 27.99 -35.31 -53.04
N HIS A 201 28.90 -34.33 -52.93
CA HIS A 201 30.05 -34.21 -53.83
C HIS A 201 31.14 -35.27 -53.63
N ARG A 202 31.24 -35.89 -52.44
CA ARG A 202 32.13 -37.06 -52.24
C ARG A 202 31.58 -38.34 -52.87
N GLY A 203 30.26 -38.44 -53.06
CA GLY A 203 29.62 -39.58 -53.73
C GLY A 203 29.69 -39.54 -55.27
N GLU A 204 30.04 -38.40 -55.87
CA GLU A 204 30.15 -38.23 -57.34
C GLU A 204 31.58 -38.46 -57.88
N ARG A 205 32.55 -38.83 -57.03
CA ARG A 205 33.95 -39.10 -57.41
C ARG A 205 34.37 -40.57 -57.29
N GLN A 206 33.41 -41.49 -57.33
CA GLN A 206 33.68 -42.93 -57.29
C GLN A 206 33.04 -43.64 -58.47
#